data_AF-A0A924C1M6-F1
#
_entry.id   AF-A0A924C1M6-F1
#
_cell.length_a   1.000
_cell.length_b   1.000
_cell.length_c   1.000
_cell.angle_alpha   90.00
_cell.angle_beta   90.00
_cell.angle_gamma   90.00
#
_symmetry.space_group_name_H-M   'P 1'
#
loop_
_entity.id
_entity.type
_entity.pdbx_description
1 polymer ?
#
loop_
_entity_poly.entity_id
_entity_poly.type
_entity_poly.pdbx_seq_one_letter_code
_entity_poly.pdbx_strand_id
1 'polypeptide(L)'
;LNNQKEQLKALEKSDDNAKREQRKLKNDQDDVRDRQRKIDKAQNKADRKRDNIESAQNKVAKQTNKLADANSDLIKIQEKFAKKKLRGNLSPIEISQFEVKITKQQLKIKEIETDILKAQQKFDKLQ
;
A
#
# COMPACT_ATOMS: atom_id res chain seq x y z
N LEU A 1 -34.58 -5.39 70.20
CA LEU A 1 -35.33 -5.65 68.94
C LEU A 1 -35.20 -4.54 67.91
N ASN A 2 -35.42 -3.24 68.23
CA ASN A 2 -35.27 -2.15 67.25
C ASN A 2 -33.84 -1.97 66.68
N ASN A 3 -32.82 -2.07 67.53
CA ASN A 3 -31.41 -1.84 67.13
C ASN A 3 -30.90 -2.88 66.10
N GLN A 4 -31.30 -4.15 66.22
CA GLN A 4 -30.98 -5.19 65.23
C GLN A 4 -31.66 -4.96 63.88
N LYS A 5 -32.87 -4.38 63.87
CA LYS A 5 -33.64 -4.10 62.66
C LYS A 5 -33.04 -2.94 61.87
N GLU A 6 -32.47 -1.95 62.55
CA GLU A 6 -31.73 -0.83 61.94
C GLU A 6 -30.39 -1.29 61.37
N GLN A 7 -29.65 -2.14 62.09
CA GLN A 7 -28.40 -2.72 61.61
C GLN A 7 -28.61 -3.57 60.35
N LEU A 8 -29.65 -4.40 60.30
CA LEU A 8 -30.01 -5.18 59.11
C LEU A 8 -30.32 -4.28 57.90
N LYS A 9 -31.10 -3.21 58.09
CA LYS A 9 -31.40 -2.24 57.02
C LYS A 9 -30.16 -1.47 56.53
N ALA A 10 -29.24 -1.14 57.43
CA ALA A 10 -27.99 -0.48 57.05
C ALA A 10 -27.08 -1.42 56.25
N LEU A 11 -27.02 -2.70 56.63
CA LEU A 11 -26.27 -3.72 55.92
C LEU A 11 -26.83 -3.98 54.52
N GLU A 12 -28.16 -4.06 54.40
CA GLU A 12 -28.86 -4.25 53.11
C GLU A 12 -28.62 -3.08 52.15
N LYS A 13 -28.69 -1.83 52.63
CA LYS A 13 -28.35 -0.64 51.82
C LYS A 13 -26.89 -0.61 51.39
N SER A 14 -25.99 -1.07 52.26
CA SER A 14 -24.55 -1.15 51.96
C SER A 14 -24.29 -2.18 50.86
N ASP A 15 -24.91 -3.37 50.96
CA ASP A 15 -24.80 -4.44 49.96
C ASP A 15 -25.40 -4.03 48.61
N ASP A 16 -26.55 -3.33 48.61
CA ASP A 16 -27.15 -2.79 47.39
C ASP A 16 -26.27 -1.72 46.73
N ASN A 17 -25.65 -0.84 47.52
CA ASN A 17 -24.70 0.14 46.99
C ASN A 17 -23.45 -0.52 46.41
N ALA A 18 -22.88 -1.51 47.10
CA ALA A 18 -21.74 -2.27 46.63
C ALA A 18 -22.05 -3.00 45.30
N LYS A 19 -23.24 -3.62 45.18
CA LYS A 19 -23.69 -4.24 43.92
C LYS A 19 -23.86 -3.22 42.79
N ARG A 20 -24.41 -2.04 43.09
CA ARG A 20 -24.55 -0.96 42.08
C ARG A 20 -23.20 -0.46 41.60
N GLU A 21 -22.24 -0.28 42.50
CA GLU A 21 -20.90 0.17 42.19
C GLU A 21 -20.12 -0.87 41.39
N GLN A 22 -20.24 -2.15 41.77
CA GLN A 22 -19.65 -3.26 41.01
C GLN A 22 -20.23 -3.35 39.58
N ARG A 23 -21.54 -3.12 39.41
CA ARG A 23 -22.16 -3.06 38.07
C ARG A 23 -21.65 -1.89 37.25
N LYS A 24 -21.49 -0.70 37.85
CA LYS A 24 -20.92 0.47 37.18
C LYS A 24 -19.49 0.22 36.72
N LEU A 25 -18.64 -0.29 37.62
CA LEU A 25 -17.25 -0.63 37.28
C LEU A 25 -17.16 -1.66 36.15
N LYS A 26 -18.03 -2.67 36.16
CA LYS A 26 -18.09 -3.65 35.07
C LYS A 26 -18.49 -3.00 33.74
N ASN A 27 -19.52 -2.16 33.74
CA ASN A 27 -19.95 -1.45 32.54
C ASN A 27 -18.84 -0.53 32.01
N ASP A 28 -18.14 0.20 32.89
CA ASP A 28 -17.02 1.06 32.51
C ASP A 28 -15.86 0.24 31.91
N GLN A 29 -15.56 -0.94 32.47
CA GLN A 29 -14.57 -1.86 31.92
C GLN A 29 -14.96 -2.39 30.54
N ASP A 30 -16.22 -2.78 30.36
CA ASP A 30 -16.75 -3.25 29.08
C ASP A 30 -16.70 -2.13 28.02
N ASP A 31 -17.07 -0.89 28.39
CA ASP A 31 -16.97 0.29 27.54
C ASP A 31 -15.54 0.61 27.13
N VAL A 32 -14.59 0.57 28.08
CA VAL A 32 -13.15 0.77 27.78
C VAL A 32 -12.65 -0.30 26.83
N ARG A 33 -13.02 -1.56 27.07
CA ARG A 33 -12.60 -2.69 26.21
C ARG A 33 -13.15 -2.54 24.80
N ASP A 34 -14.40 -2.12 24.65
CA ASP A 34 -15.02 -1.92 23.34
C ASP A 34 -14.44 -0.70 22.61
N ARG A 35 -14.09 0.37 23.33
CA ARG A 35 -13.32 1.50 22.76
C ARG A 35 -11.95 1.04 22.27
N GLN A 36 -11.22 0.26 23.07
CA GLN A 36 -9.91 -0.26 22.67
C GLN A 36 -10.01 -1.12 21.41
N ARG A 37 -10.99 -2.05 21.36
CA ARG A 37 -11.23 -2.87 20.16
C ARG A 37 -11.54 -2.04 18.92
N LYS A 38 -12.26 -0.92 19.06
CA LYS A 38 -12.54 -0.01 17.93
C LYS A 38 -11.27 0.70 17.46
N ILE A 39 -10.42 1.14 18.40
CA ILE A 39 -9.12 1.74 18.11
C ILE A 39 -8.23 0.74 17.37
N ASP A 40 -8.08 -0.48 17.89
CA ASP A 40 -7.25 -1.52 17.26
C ASP A 40 -7.72 -1.86 15.85
N LYS A 41 -9.05 -1.95 15.64
CA LYS A 41 -9.63 -2.16 14.30
C LYS A 41 -9.33 -0.99 13.35
N ALA A 42 -9.41 0.24 13.84
CA ALA A 42 -9.11 1.42 13.04
C ALA A 42 -7.62 1.49 12.67
N GLN A 43 -6.73 1.22 13.62
CA GLN A 43 -5.28 1.14 13.41
C GLN A 43 -4.94 0.08 12.37
N ASN A 44 -5.42 -1.16 12.55
CA ASN A 44 -5.21 -2.24 11.59
C ASN A 44 -5.69 -1.89 10.17
N LYS A 45 -6.81 -1.16 10.05
CA LYS A 45 -7.32 -0.72 8.74
C LYS A 45 -6.41 0.36 8.13
N ALA A 46 -5.91 1.28 8.94
CA ALA A 46 -4.98 2.32 8.50
C ALA A 46 -3.64 1.73 8.05
N ASP A 47 -3.08 0.78 8.80
CA ASP A 47 -1.83 0.10 8.47
C ASP A 47 -1.96 -0.66 7.15
N ARG A 48 -3.04 -1.43 6.97
CA ARG A 48 -3.32 -2.08 5.67
C ARG A 48 -3.45 -1.09 4.52
N LYS A 49 -4.04 0.10 4.75
CA LYS A 49 -4.12 1.13 3.70
C LYS A 49 -2.72 1.64 3.35
N ARG A 50 -1.86 1.89 4.35
CA ARG A 50 -0.46 2.32 4.15
C ARG A 50 0.34 1.27 3.39
N ASP A 51 0.28 0.01 3.79
CA ASP A 51 0.99 -1.09 3.12
C ASP A 51 0.60 -1.22 1.65
N ASN A 52 -0.70 -1.07 1.35
CA ASN A 52 -1.20 -1.11 -0.02
C ASN A 52 -0.71 0.08 -0.86
N ILE A 53 -0.71 1.29 -0.30
CA ILE A 53 -0.18 2.49 -0.95
C ILE A 53 1.31 2.32 -1.24
N GLU A 54 2.10 1.91 -0.24
CA GLU A 54 3.55 1.71 -0.39
C GLU A 54 3.86 0.64 -1.44
N SER A 55 3.14 -0.48 -1.42
CA SER A 55 3.28 -1.55 -2.41
C SER A 55 2.97 -1.06 -3.83
N ALA A 56 1.92 -0.25 -3.99
CA ALA A 56 1.56 0.33 -5.28
C ALA A 56 2.61 1.37 -5.77
N GLN A 57 3.11 2.22 -4.88
CA GLN A 57 4.18 3.18 -5.17
C GLN A 57 5.47 2.47 -5.61
N ASN A 58 5.87 1.42 -4.89
CA ASN A 58 7.02 0.59 -5.24
C ASN A 58 6.87 -0.06 -6.61
N LYS A 59 5.65 -0.45 -7.00
CA LYS A 59 5.37 -1.01 -8.32
C LYS A 59 5.55 0.02 -9.42
N VAL A 60 5.07 1.26 -9.22
CA VAL A 60 5.31 2.37 -10.16
C VAL A 60 6.80 2.62 -10.31
N ALA A 61 7.53 2.78 -9.20
CA ALA A 61 8.97 3.04 -9.21
C ALA A 61 9.76 1.95 -9.96
N LYS A 62 9.45 0.66 -9.73
CA LYS A 62 10.10 -0.45 -10.45
C LYS A 62 9.88 -0.39 -11.96
N GLN A 63 8.68 -0.02 -12.42
CA GLN A 63 8.40 0.09 -13.85
C GLN A 63 9.08 1.32 -14.46
N THR A 64 9.12 2.44 -13.75
CA THR A 64 9.88 3.64 -14.16
C THR A 64 11.37 3.34 -14.33
N ASN A 65 11.97 2.57 -13.42
CA ASN A 65 13.37 2.15 -13.55
C ASN A 65 13.58 1.27 -14.80
N LYS A 66 12.69 0.30 -15.04
CA LYS A 66 12.73 -0.52 -16.26
C LYS A 66 12.60 0.31 -17.53
N LEU A 67 11.79 1.37 -17.51
CA LEU A 67 11.64 2.29 -18.62
C LEU A 67 12.95 3.05 -18.88
N ALA A 68 13.61 3.53 -17.82
CA ALA A 68 14.90 4.21 -17.93
C ALA A 68 15.98 3.29 -18.55
N ASP A 69 16.06 2.04 -18.07
CA ASP A 69 16.98 1.04 -18.62
C ASP A 69 16.67 0.74 -20.10
N ALA A 70 15.40 0.54 -20.44
CA ALA A 70 14.97 0.26 -21.81
C ALA A 70 15.27 1.43 -22.77
N ASN A 71 15.12 2.67 -22.32
CA ASN A 71 15.49 3.86 -23.07
C ASN A 71 17.01 3.97 -23.26
N SER A 72 17.80 3.67 -22.21
CA SER A 72 19.27 3.62 -22.31
C SER A 72 19.74 2.59 -23.34
N ASP A 73 19.13 1.41 -23.35
CA ASP A 73 19.41 0.38 -24.34
C ASP A 73 19.04 0.81 -25.77
N LEU A 74 17.90 1.49 -25.95
CA LEU A 74 17.50 2.03 -27.24
C LEU A 74 18.53 3.04 -27.76
N ILE A 75 18.97 3.96 -26.90
CA ILE A 75 20.00 4.96 -27.24
C ILE A 75 21.28 4.26 -27.68
N LYS A 76 21.78 3.27 -26.93
CA LYS A 76 23.00 2.52 -27.30
C LYS A 76 22.86 1.82 -28.66
N ILE A 77 21.69 1.26 -28.97
CA ILE A 77 21.44 0.62 -30.27
C ILE A 77 21.47 1.66 -31.39
N GLN A 78 20.82 2.82 -31.18
CA GLN A 78 20.77 3.92 -32.14
C GLN A 78 22.17 4.53 -32.39
N GLU A 79 22.95 4.76 -31.33
CA GLU A 79 24.33 5.24 -31.43
C GLU A 79 25.22 4.26 -32.20
N LYS A 80 25.11 2.95 -31.90
CA LYS A 80 25.86 1.92 -32.62
C LYS A 80 25.48 1.87 -34.09
N PHE A 81 24.19 2.01 -34.40
CA PHE A 81 23.69 2.06 -35.77
C PHE A 81 24.22 3.29 -36.51
N ALA A 82 24.06 4.48 -35.93
CA ALA A 82 24.55 5.74 -36.48
C ALA A 82 26.07 5.70 -36.73
N LYS A 83 26.85 5.24 -35.76
CA LYS A 83 28.31 5.10 -35.88
C LYS A 83 28.72 4.13 -37.01
N LYS A 84 28.03 2.99 -37.14
CA LYS A 84 28.30 2.04 -38.23
C LYS A 84 27.89 2.60 -39.59
N LYS A 85 26.76 3.31 -39.66
CA LYS A 85 26.26 3.95 -40.88
C LYS A 85 27.21 5.05 -41.37
N LEU A 86 27.69 5.91 -40.46
CA LEU A 86 28.66 6.97 -40.78
C LEU A 86 29.99 6.42 -41.32
N ARG A 87 30.41 5.25 -40.83
CA ARG A 87 31.62 4.57 -41.30
C ARG A 87 31.46 3.88 -42.66
N GLY A 88 30.23 3.79 -43.20
CA GLY A 88 29.95 3.04 -44.43
C GLY A 88 30.02 1.51 -44.24
N ASN A 89 30.05 1.02 -43.00
CA ASN A 89 30.30 -0.39 -42.67
C ASN A 89 29.00 -1.21 -42.50
N LEU A 90 27.95 -0.88 -43.25
CA LEU A 90 26.67 -1.59 -43.16
C LEU A 90 26.19 -2.05 -44.53
N SER A 91 25.97 -3.36 -44.66
CA SER A 91 25.19 -3.92 -45.76
C SER A 91 23.69 -3.62 -45.58
N PRO A 92 22.87 -3.67 -46.65
CA PRO A 92 21.42 -3.52 -46.55
C PRO A 92 20.78 -4.49 -45.53
N ILE A 93 21.28 -5.72 -45.46
CA ILE A 93 20.79 -6.73 -44.51
C ILE A 93 21.06 -6.30 -43.06
N GLU A 94 22.27 -5.81 -42.77
CA GLU A 94 22.59 -5.31 -41.43
C GLU A 94 21.78 -4.08 -41.05
N ILE A 95 21.49 -3.19 -42.01
CA ILE A 95 20.60 -2.03 -41.80
C ILE A 95 19.23 -2.51 -41.33
N SER A 96 18.61 -3.43 -42.09
CA SER A 96 17.30 -3.99 -41.73
C SER A 96 17.33 -4.68 -40.36
N GLN A 97 18.42 -5.37 -40.01
CA GLN A 97 18.56 -5.97 -38.68
C GLN A 97 18.60 -4.93 -37.54
N PHE A 98 19.28 -3.79 -37.75
CA PHE A 98 19.28 -2.70 -36.77
C PHE A 98 17.89 -2.07 -36.64
N GLU A 99 17.20 -1.81 -37.75
CA GLU A 99 15.85 -1.27 -37.76
C GLU A 99 14.86 -2.17 -37.02
N VAL A 100 14.94 -3.50 -37.24
CA VAL A 100 14.14 -4.48 -36.50
C VAL A 100 14.47 -4.45 -35.00
N LYS A 101 15.75 -4.36 -34.61
CA LYS A 101 16.15 -4.27 -33.19
C LYS A 101 15.63 -2.99 -32.53
N ILE A 102 15.76 -1.85 -33.21
CA ILE A 102 15.24 -0.55 -32.76
C ILE A 102 13.73 -0.64 -32.56
N THR A 103 13.01 -1.17 -33.55
CA THR A 103 11.54 -1.31 -33.49
C THR A 103 11.10 -2.21 -32.34
N LYS A 104 11.76 -3.37 -32.16
CA LYS A 104 11.47 -4.27 -31.02
C LYS A 104 11.68 -3.58 -29.68
N GLN A 105 12.75 -2.79 -29.55
CA GLN A 105 13.02 -2.05 -28.31
C GLN A 105 11.99 -0.95 -28.08
N GLN A 106 11.56 -0.23 -29.11
CA GLN A 106 10.49 0.77 -29.03
C GLN A 106 9.15 0.15 -28.62
N LEU A 107 8.81 -1.05 -29.12
CA LEU A 107 7.61 -1.77 -28.69
C LEU A 107 7.68 -2.14 -27.20
N LYS A 108 8.82 -2.66 -26.74
CA LYS A 108 9.05 -2.95 -25.32
C LYS A 108 8.88 -1.71 -24.44
N ILE A 109 9.39 -0.55 -24.88
CA ILE A 109 9.21 0.73 -24.18
C ILE A 109 7.72 1.07 -24.05
N LYS A 110 6.94 0.98 -25.14
CA LYS A 110 5.48 1.23 -25.12
C LYS A 110 4.72 0.29 -24.19
N GLU A 111 5.11 -0.98 -24.13
CA GLU A 111 4.54 -1.95 -23.19
C GLU A 111 4.80 -1.54 -21.73
N ILE A 112 6.03 -1.14 -21.42
CA ILE A 112 6.40 -0.64 -20.08
C ILE A 112 5.63 0.64 -19.75
N GLU A 113 5.51 1.60 -20.67
CA GLU A 113 4.72 2.82 -20.47
C GLU A 113 3.26 2.50 -20.16
N THR A 114 2.68 1.53 -20.87
CA THR A 114 1.32 1.06 -20.61
C THR A 114 1.20 0.44 -19.21
N ASP A 115 2.18 -0.33 -18.79
CA ASP A 115 2.22 -0.91 -17.44
C ASP A 115 2.40 0.14 -16.34
N ILE A 116 3.18 1.19 -16.59
CA ILE A 116 3.30 2.35 -15.69
C ILE A 116 1.95 3.03 -15.54
N LEU A 117 1.25 3.31 -16.65
CA LEU A 117 -0.09 3.93 -16.59
C LEU A 117 -1.07 3.08 -15.78
N LYS A 118 -1.08 1.76 -15.99
CA LYS A 118 -1.93 0.85 -15.20
C LYS A 118 -1.53 0.82 -13.73
N ALA A 119 -0.23 0.88 -13.41
CA ALA A 119 0.25 0.91 -12.03
C ALA A 119 -0.11 2.24 -11.34
N GLN A 120 0.03 3.37 -12.05
CA GLN A 120 -0.33 4.69 -11.57
C GLN A 120 -1.83 4.78 -11.30
N GLN A 121 -2.67 4.34 -12.24
CA GLN A 121 -4.13 4.29 -12.04
C GLN A 121 -4.54 3.45 -10.82
N LYS A 122 -3.79 2.39 -10.49
CA LYS A 122 -4.03 1.60 -9.28
C LYS A 122 -3.59 2.34 -8.02
N PHE A 123 -2.46 3.01 -8.07
CA PHE A 123 -1.96 3.83 -6.98
C PHE A 123 -2.90 5.01 -6.67
N ASP A 124 -3.35 5.73 -7.68
CA ASP A 124 -4.26 6.88 -7.54
C ASP A 124 -5.60 6.48 -6.90
N LYS A 125 -6.08 5.25 -7.12
CA LYS A 125 -7.29 4.71 -6.49
C LYS A 125 -7.12 4.39 -4.99
N LEU A 126 -5.89 4.31 -4.50
CA LEU A 126 -5.58 3.96 -3.12
C LEU A 126 -5.32 5.20 -2.24
N GLN A 127 -5.05 6.36 -2.85
CA GLN A 127 -4.89 7.63 -2.15
C GLN A 127 -6.26 8.15 -1.71
#